data_AF-A0A6S7H3N8-F1
#
_entry.id   AF-A0A6S7H3N8-F1
#
_cell.length_a   1.000
_cell.length_b   1.000
_cell.length_c   1.000
_cell.angle_alpha   90.00
_cell.angle_beta   90.00
_cell.angle_gamma   90.00
#
_symmetry.space_group_name_H-M   'P 1'
#
loop_
_entity.id
_entity.type
_entity.pdbx_description
1 polymer ?
#
loop_
_entity_poly.entity_id
_entity_poly.type
_entity_poly.pdbx_seq_one_letter_code
_entity_poly.pdbx_strand_id
1 'polypeptide(L)'
;MAVNELTKLDDVLYEEKSNNPLDHSPIVRDPAKRRNIMSVADRICLIEQGSIQPKLMRYPRNPNIKDNNKQCTFSSEWFKQYPYLEYSLHTDKAYCFVCQLFPQCDSKDAWIKDFQNAWDKKKSVGQKKKGKLSAHIGCSSHKAALQQLIDFLMDKARRKEMNDSAAEIERNRDAIKIMLDITRTLGRQGLAICGSSEENEENSNFYQFVQLLSRNVRSFKR
;
A
#
# COMPACT_ATOMS: atom_id res chain seq x y z
N MET A 1 -42.57 16.77 18.73
CA MET A 1 -41.42 17.18 19.57
C MET A 1 -40.33 16.12 19.44
N ALA A 2 -39.63 16.12 18.32
CA ALA A 2 -38.58 15.14 18.01
C ALA A 2 -37.47 15.85 17.23
N VAL A 3 -36.62 16.58 17.94
CA VAL A 3 -35.41 17.20 17.38
C VAL A 3 -34.37 17.25 18.50
N ASN A 4 -33.77 16.13 18.90
CA ASN A 4 -32.56 16.17 19.74
C ASN A 4 -31.79 14.84 19.88
N GLU A 5 -31.61 14.08 18.78
CA GLU A 5 -30.73 12.89 18.82
C GLU A 5 -29.78 12.74 17.62
N LEU A 6 -29.76 13.71 16.70
CA LEU A 6 -28.87 13.67 15.52
C LEU A 6 -27.57 14.48 15.67
N THR A 7 -27.34 15.15 16.80
CA THR A 7 -26.14 15.99 17.01
C THR A 7 -25.02 15.29 17.77
N LYS A 8 -25.11 13.98 18.03
CA LYS A 8 -24.06 13.21 18.74
C LYS A 8 -23.25 12.24 17.85
N LEU A 9 -23.48 12.27 16.53
CA LEU A 9 -22.77 11.40 15.57
C LEU A 9 -21.83 12.15 14.62
N ASP A 10 -21.83 13.49 14.67
CA ASP A 10 -20.95 14.33 13.86
C ASP A 10 -19.64 14.73 14.58
N ASP A 11 -19.48 14.35 15.86
CA ASP A 11 -18.32 14.72 16.71
C ASP A 11 -17.14 13.72 16.64
N VAL A 12 -17.09 12.77 15.69
CA VAL A 12 -16.03 11.74 15.64
C VAL A 12 -15.16 11.80 14.37
N LEU A 13 -15.29 12.81 13.49
CA LEU A 13 -14.53 12.85 12.22
C LEU A 13 -13.74 14.12 11.93
N TYR A 14 -13.37 14.91 12.93
CA TYR A 14 -12.40 16.00 12.74
C TYR A 14 -11.25 15.97 13.74
N GLU A 15 -10.04 16.05 13.17
CA GLU A 15 -8.70 16.10 13.77
C GLU A 15 -8.14 14.73 14.19
N GLU A 16 -7.20 14.14 13.45
CA GLU A 16 -5.82 14.64 13.33
C GLU A 16 -5.38 14.82 11.85
N LYS A 17 -5.53 16.04 11.32
CA LYS A 17 -4.51 16.54 10.40
C LYS A 17 -3.28 16.86 11.26
N SER A 18 -2.37 15.90 11.37
CA SER A 18 -1.00 16.17 11.82
C SER A 18 -0.33 17.07 10.78
N ASN A 19 -0.63 18.37 10.82
CA ASN A 19 0.21 19.43 10.24
C ASN A 19 1.45 19.57 11.13
N ASN A 20 2.32 18.57 11.13
CA ASN A 20 3.63 18.69 11.72
C ASN A 20 4.62 18.98 10.58
N PRO A 21 5.21 20.20 10.48
CA PRO A 21 6.17 20.58 9.43
C PRO A 21 7.54 19.90 9.56
N LEU A 22 7.61 18.75 10.20
CA LEU A 22 8.84 18.03 10.51
C LEU A 22 8.71 16.59 10.05
N ASP A 23 9.18 16.32 8.84
CA ASP A 23 10.17 15.27 8.55
C ASP A 23 10.10 14.84 7.06
N HIS A 24 10.44 15.74 6.14
CA HIS A 24 10.88 15.34 4.80
C HIS A 24 12.32 14.80 4.84
N SER A 25 12.71 14.04 5.87
CA SER A 25 13.96 13.30 5.80
C SER A 25 13.79 12.23 4.71
N PRO A 26 14.71 12.14 3.74
CA PRO A 26 14.58 11.19 2.66
C PRO A 26 14.50 9.78 3.23
N ILE A 27 13.46 9.06 2.82
CA ILE A 27 13.21 7.68 3.27
C ILE A 27 14.45 6.85 3.00
N VAL A 28 15.05 6.34 4.07
CA VAL A 28 16.32 5.63 3.98
C VAL A 28 16.06 4.23 3.43
N ARG A 29 16.45 4.03 2.17
CA ARG A 29 16.28 2.75 1.48
C ARG A 29 17.07 1.62 2.14
N ASP A 30 18.35 1.88 2.45
CA ASP A 30 19.28 0.88 2.98
C ASP A 30 18.72 0.23 4.26
N PRO A 31 18.49 -1.10 4.28
CA PRO A 31 17.88 -1.78 5.42
C PRO A 31 18.69 -1.62 6.72
N ALA A 32 20.01 -1.40 6.63
CA ALA A 32 20.84 -1.19 7.81
C ALA A 32 20.61 0.16 8.51
N LYS A 33 20.03 1.13 7.81
CA LYS A 33 19.85 2.50 8.28
C LYS A 33 18.39 2.85 8.55
N ARG A 34 17.47 1.88 8.44
CA ARG A 34 16.05 2.08 8.74
C ARG A 34 15.84 2.27 10.24
N ARG A 35 14.90 3.14 10.59
CA ARG A 35 14.50 3.39 11.99
C ARG A 35 13.73 2.16 12.51
N ASN A 36 13.83 1.89 13.83
CA ASN A 36 13.13 0.74 14.44
C ASN A 36 11.62 0.90 14.48
N ILE A 37 11.14 2.15 14.58
CA ILE A 37 9.73 2.50 14.55
C ILE A 37 9.54 3.31 13.28
N MET A 38 8.69 2.80 12.40
CA MET A 38 8.37 3.41 11.10
C MET A 38 6.97 3.98 11.14
N SER A 39 6.79 5.18 10.58
CA SER A 39 5.45 5.74 10.40
C SER A 39 4.65 4.93 9.39
N VAL A 40 3.33 5.08 9.39
CA VAL A 40 2.46 4.46 8.37
C VAL A 40 2.87 4.93 6.97
N ALA A 41 3.18 6.22 6.80
CA ALA A 41 3.62 6.79 5.53
C ALA A 41 4.94 6.15 5.02
N ASP A 42 5.93 5.97 5.90
CA ASP A 42 7.20 5.34 5.54
C ASP A 42 7.00 3.88 5.12
N ARG A 43 6.13 3.14 5.83
CA ARG A 43 5.78 1.76 5.47
C ARG A 43 5.14 1.70 4.08
N ILE A 44 4.20 2.59 3.77
CA ILE A 44 3.57 2.66 2.44
C ILE A 44 4.64 2.83 1.36
N CYS A 45 5.50 3.83 1.53
CA CYS A 45 6.52 4.14 0.53
C CYS A 45 7.51 2.99 0.33
N LEU A 46 8.00 2.36 1.41
CA LEU A 46 8.89 1.22 1.29
C LEU A 46 8.22 0.01 0.64
N ILE A 47 6.95 -0.26 0.97
CA ILE A 47 6.19 -1.35 0.35
C ILE A 47 6.02 -1.11 -1.15
N GLU A 48 5.74 0.12 -1.58
CA GLU A 48 5.64 0.48 -2.99
C GLU A 48 6.97 0.37 -3.74
N GLN A 49 8.08 0.69 -3.07
CA GLN A 49 9.44 0.56 -3.64
C GLN A 49 9.95 -0.88 -3.66
N GLY A 50 9.37 -1.77 -2.87
CA GLY A 50 9.75 -3.18 -2.74
C GLY A 50 11.07 -3.42 -2.01
N SER A 51 11.39 -4.71 -1.83
CA SER A 51 12.61 -5.16 -1.16
C SER A 51 13.87 -4.87 -1.99
N ILE A 52 14.97 -4.53 -1.32
CA ILE A 52 16.26 -4.20 -1.94
C ILE A 52 17.13 -5.44 -2.09
N GLN A 53 17.28 -5.90 -3.33
CA GLN A 53 18.02 -7.11 -3.68
C GLN A 53 19.15 -6.82 -4.70
N PRO A 54 20.22 -6.11 -4.30
CA PRO A 54 21.30 -5.72 -5.20
C PRO A 54 22.08 -6.94 -5.64
N LYS A 55 22.19 -7.18 -6.96
CA LYS A 55 22.99 -8.25 -7.56
C LYS A 55 24.39 -7.72 -7.86
N LEU A 56 25.34 -8.07 -7.00
CA LEU A 56 26.74 -7.68 -7.20
C LEU A 56 27.48 -8.74 -8.02
N MET A 57 28.47 -8.30 -8.80
CA MET A 57 29.43 -9.21 -9.44
C MET A 57 30.21 -10.02 -8.40
N ARG A 58 30.52 -9.40 -7.26
CA ARG A 58 31.17 -10.06 -6.12
C ARG A 58 30.71 -9.43 -4.81
N TYR A 59 30.22 -10.25 -3.90
CA TYR A 59 29.91 -9.82 -2.53
C TYR A 59 31.18 -9.83 -1.67
N PRO A 60 31.27 -8.94 -0.66
CA PRO A 60 32.33 -8.93 0.33
C PRO A 60 32.52 -10.30 0.98
N ARG A 61 33.79 -10.66 1.22
CA ARG A 61 34.15 -11.86 1.96
C ARG A 61 34.23 -11.53 3.43
N ASN A 62 33.52 -12.28 4.27
CA ASN A 62 33.63 -12.16 5.71
C ASN A 62 34.98 -12.77 6.19
N PRO A 63 35.91 -11.96 6.73
CA PRO A 63 37.23 -12.43 7.15
C PRO A 63 37.18 -13.34 8.39
N ASN A 64 36.07 -13.32 9.14
CA ASN A 64 35.91 -14.16 10.33
C ASN A 64 35.67 -15.64 9.99
N ILE A 65 35.33 -15.95 8.74
CA ILE A 65 35.15 -17.33 8.25
C ILE A 65 36.48 -17.78 7.63
N LYS A 66 37.35 -18.34 8.48
CA LYS A 66 38.71 -18.77 8.11
C LYS A 66 38.76 -20.05 7.27
N ASP A 67 37.72 -20.86 7.33
CA ASP A 67 37.61 -22.11 6.58
C ASP A 67 37.23 -21.81 5.12
N ASN A 68 38.17 -22.06 4.20
CA ASN A 68 37.97 -21.84 2.77
C ASN A 68 36.89 -22.74 2.14
N ASN A 69 36.51 -23.85 2.79
CA ASN A 69 35.44 -24.73 2.32
C ASN A 69 34.05 -24.26 2.74
N LYS A 70 33.96 -23.23 3.58
CA LYS A 70 32.68 -22.66 4.02
C LYS A 70 32.27 -21.46 3.17
N GLN A 71 30.96 -21.28 3.06
CA GLN A 71 30.40 -20.08 2.44
C GLN A 71 30.85 -18.85 3.23
N CYS A 72 31.68 -18.01 2.63
CA CYS A 72 32.24 -16.82 3.27
C CYS A 72 31.77 -15.51 2.64
N THR A 73 30.86 -15.57 1.66
CA THR A 73 30.23 -14.42 0.99
C THR A 73 28.72 -14.57 0.98
N PHE A 74 28.00 -13.46 0.82
CA PHE A 74 26.58 -13.51 0.48
C PHE A 74 26.36 -14.15 -0.90
N SER A 75 25.25 -14.89 -1.07
CA SER A 75 24.84 -15.46 -2.36
C SER A 75 23.57 -14.80 -2.87
N SER A 76 23.63 -14.19 -4.06
CA SER A 76 22.48 -13.58 -4.73
C SER A 76 21.37 -14.57 -5.06
N GLU A 77 21.67 -15.88 -5.14
CA GLU A 77 20.69 -16.93 -5.38
C GLU A 77 19.66 -17.03 -4.23
N TRP A 78 20.05 -16.60 -3.03
CA TRP A 78 19.13 -16.55 -1.89
C TRP A 78 17.95 -15.61 -2.12
N PHE A 79 18.08 -14.58 -2.95
CA PHE A 79 16.96 -13.69 -3.28
C PHE A 79 15.82 -14.40 -4.00
N LYS A 80 16.12 -15.42 -4.83
CA LYS A 80 15.08 -16.21 -5.50
C LYS A 80 14.31 -17.09 -4.54
N GLN A 81 15.01 -17.64 -3.54
CA GLN A 81 14.40 -18.52 -2.54
C GLN A 81 13.65 -17.71 -1.47
N TYR A 82 14.09 -16.49 -1.21
CA TYR A 82 13.63 -15.66 -0.09
C TYR A 82 13.29 -14.24 -0.59
N PRO A 83 12.05 -14.02 -1.06
CA PRO A 83 11.63 -12.73 -1.67
C PRO A 83 11.77 -11.52 -0.74
N TYR A 84 11.64 -11.73 0.56
CA TYR A 84 11.73 -10.68 1.58
C TYR A 84 13.14 -10.50 2.15
N LEU A 85 14.15 -11.19 1.60
CA LEU A 85 15.54 -11.02 1.98
C LEU A 85 16.11 -9.77 1.32
N GLU A 86 16.75 -8.94 2.12
CA GLU A 86 17.47 -7.76 1.67
C GLU A 86 18.94 -7.83 2.07
N TYR A 87 19.77 -7.08 1.36
CA TYR A 87 21.20 -7.00 1.65
C TYR A 87 21.65 -5.53 1.68
N SER A 88 22.34 -5.16 2.77
CA SER A 88 22.98 -3.84 2.90
C SER A 88 24.42 -3.91 2.42
N LEU A 89 24.74 -3.07 1.43
CA LEU A 89 26.11 -2.84 0.96
C LEU A 89 26.98 -2.18 2.04
N HIS A 90 26.36 -1.38 2.91
CA HIS A 90 27.08 -0.59 3.89
C HIS A 90 27.57 -1.44 5.06
N THR A 91 26.72 -2.34 5.56
CA THR A 91 27.07 -3.17 6.73
C THR A 91 27.49 -4.60 6.38
N ASP A 92 27.46 -4.99 5.10
CA ASP A 92 27.63 -6.38 4.66
C ASP A 92 26.74 -7.35 5.47
N LYS A 93 25.46 -7.00 5.63
CA LYS A 93 24.50 -7.80 6.40
C LYS A 93 23.24 -8.00 5.59
N ALA A 94 22.55 -9.11 5.88
CA ALA A 94 21.22 -9.32 5.34
C ALA A 94 20.14 -8.74 6.28
N TYR A 95 18.93 -8.60 5.79
CA TYR A 95 17.78 -8.17 6.59
C TYR A 95 16.53 -8.85 6.05
N CYS A 96 15.47 -8.89 6.87
CA CYS A 96 14.15 -9.27 6.38
C CYS A 96 13.28 -8.02 6.27
N PHE A 97 12.89 -7.70 5.05
CA PHE A 97 12.08 -6.53 4.72
C PHE A 97 10.82 -6.45 5.59
N VAL A 98 10.04 -7.53 5.62
CA VAL A 98 8.75 -7.59 6.32
C VAL A 98 8.91 -7.46 7.83
N CYS A 99 9.91 -8.13 8.41
CA CYS A 99 10.17 -8.06 9.85
C CYS A 99 10.69 -6.69 10.31
N GLN A 100 11.35 -5.94 9.43
CA GLN A 100 11.72 -4.55 9.73
C GLN A 100 10.52 -3.60 9.67
N LEU A 101 9.59 -3.82 8.75
CA LEU A 101 8.37 -3.00 8.64
C LEU A 101 7.40 -3.25 9.82
N PHE A 102 7.24 -4.51 10.20
CA PHE A 102 6.28 -4.97 11.21
C PHE A 102 6.99 -5.73 12.35
N PRO A 103 7.78 -5.02 13.19
CA PRO A 103 8.48 -5.64 14.30
C PRO A 103 7.48 -6.19 15.33
N GLN A 104 7.64 -7.45 15.72
CA GLN A 104 6.80 -8.07 16.74
C GLN A 104 7.38 -7.80 18.14
N CYS A 105 6.55 -7.27 19.04
CA CYS A 105 6.94 -6.77 20.38
C CYS A 105 7.73 -7.80 21.22
N ASP A 106 7.47 -9.10 21.02
CA ASP A 106 8.08 -10.18 21.80
C ASP A 106 9.38 -10.74 21.21
N SER A 107 9.84 -10.21 20.08
CA SER A 107 11.13 -10.63 19.52
C SER A 107 12.29 -9.92 20.23
N LYS A 108 12.53 -10.35 21.48
CA LYS A 108 13.86 -10.35 22.11
C LYS A 108 14.89 -11.15 21.29
N ASP A 109 14.44 -11.83 20.24
CA ASP A 109 15.30 -12.39 19.22
C ASP A 109 16.11 -11.29 18.56
N ALA A 110 17.43 -11.37 18.73
CA ALA A 110 18.48 -10.62 18.03
C ALA A 110 18.40 -10.67 16.47
N TRP A 111 17.30 -11.16 15.91
CA TRP A 111 17.05 -11.43 14.50
C TRP A 111 16.46 -10.22 13.76
N ILE A 112 15.73 -9.32 14.43
CA ILE A 112 15.17 -8.11 13.79
C ILE A 112 16.28 -7.13 13.39
N LYS A 113 17.41 -7.12 14.11
CA LYS A 113 18.51 -6.17 13.89
C LYS A 113 19.76 -6.77 13.28
N ASP A 114 19.97 -8.08 13.39
CA ASP A 114 21.21 -8.71 12.94
C ASP A 114 20.97 -10.00 12.14
N PHE A 115 20.72 -9.92 10.83
CA PHE A 115 21.28 -10.99 9.99
C PHE A 115 22.79 -10.75 9.89
N GLN A 116 23.48 -11.21 10.92
CA GLN A 116 24.93 -11.31 10.96
C GLN A 116 25.46 -11.91 9.64
N ASN A 117 26.62 -11.43 9.21
CA ASN A 117 27.38 -11.88 8.05
C ASN A 117 27.98 -13.30 8.20
N ALA A 118 27.42 -14.12 9.08
CA ALA A 118 27.75 -15.54 9.24
C ALA A 118 27.17 -16.36 8.08
N TRP A 119 27.74 -16.15 6.88
CA TRP A 119 27.29 -16.71 5.61
C TRP A 119 27.33 -18.24 5.57
N ASP A 120 28.23 -18.85 6.34
CA ASP A 120 28.40 -20.28 6.52
C ASP A 120 27.18 -20.96 7.15
N LYS A 121 26.38 -20.21 7.92
CA LYS A 121 25.19 -20.70 8.64
C LYS A 121 23.87 -20.37 7.95
N LYS A 122 23.90 -19.68 6.81
CA LYS A 122 22.67 -19.21 6.13
C LYS A 122 21.95 -20.31 5.35
N LYS A 123 22.71 -21.15 4.64
CA LYS A 123 22.19 -22.29 3.89
C LYS A 123 21.91 -23.48 4.80
N SER A 124 20.91 -24.29 4.46
CA SER A 124 20.67 -25.58 5.11
C SER A 124 21.76 -26.59 4.74
N VAL A 125 22.07 -27.48 5.69
CA VAL A 125 23.01 -28.59 5.49
C VAL A 125 22.23 -29.89 5.63
N GLY A 126 21.80 -30.43 4.49
CA GLY A 126 20.86 -31.56 4.43
C GLY A 126 19.50 -31.24 5.04
N GLN A 127 18.66 -32.26 5.25
CA GLN A 127 17.31 -32.09 5.81
C GLN A 127 17.31 -31.89 7.33
N LYS A 128 18.33 -32.37 8.03
CA LYS A 128 18.39 -32.38 9.51
C LYS A 128 18.80 -31.04 10.13
N LYS A 129 19.54 -30.20 9.39
CA LYS A 129 20.03 -28.89 9.88
C LYS A 129 19.54 -27.77 8.97
N LYS A 130 18.41 -27.17 9.33
CA LYS A 130 17.89 -25.97 8.66
C LYS A 130 18.86 -24.80 8.82
N GLY A 131 19.18 -24.13 7.72
CA GLY A 131 19.98 -22.91 7.74
C GLY A 131 19.23 -21.77 8.40
N LYS A 132 19.96 -20.75 8.86
CA LYS A 132 19.36 -19.59 9.54
C LYS A 132 18.28 -18.89 8.72
N LEU A 133 18.40 -18.86 7.39
CA LEU A 133 17.38 -18.24 6.51
C LEU A 133 16.08 -19.05 6.51
N SER A 134 16.16 -20.36 6.34
CA SER A 134 15.00 -21.26 6.38
C SER A 134 14.35 -21.29 7.77
N ALA A 135 15.16 -21.29 8.84
CA ALA A 135 14.67 -21.22 10.21
C ALA A 135 13.92 -19.90 10.47
N HIS A 136 14.42 -18.77 9.96
CA HIS A 136 13.76 -17.47 10.08
C HIS A 136 12.36 -17.49 9.48
N ILE A 137 12.25 -17.93 8.22
CA ILE A 137 10.96 -17.88 7.52
C ILE A 137 9.93 -18.82 8.17
N GLY A 138 10.41 -19.88 8.82
CA GLY A 138 9.57 -20.78 9.58
C GLY A 138 9.10 -20.24 10.93
N CYS A 139 9.70 -19.17 11.47
CA CYS A 139 9.39 -18.68 12.81
C CYS A 139 8.04 -17.96 12.88
N SER A 140 7.44 -17.96 14.08
CA SER A 140 6.15 -17.32 14.33
C SER A 140 6.19 -15.81 14.09
N SER A 141 7.28 -15.15 14.50
CA SER A 141 7.42 -13.69 14.34
C SER A 141 7.47 -13.26 12.87
N HIS A 142 8.14 -14.02 12.00
CA HIS A 142 8.13 -13.77 10.56
C HIS A 142 6.72 -13.94 9.97
N LYS A 143 6.03 -15.03 10.33
CA LYS A 143 4.65 -15.28 9.87
C LYS A 143 3.68 -14.20 10.34
N ALA A 144 3.80 -13.74 11.59
CA ALA A 144 2.99 -12.65 12.12
C ALA A 144 3.26 -11.33 11.39
N ALA A 145 4.53 -11.00 11.14
CA ALA A 145 4.90 -9.82 10.36
C ALA A 145 4.37 -9.89 8.91
N LEU A 146 4.40 -11.09 8.31
CA LEU A 146 3.84 -11.33 6.97
C LEU A 146 2.33 -11.17 6.96
N GLN A 147 1.63 -11.66 7.99
CA GLN A 147 0.19 -11.45 8.12
C GLN A 147 -0.14 -9.95 8.23
N GLN A 148 0.60 -9.19 9.03
CA GLN A 148 0.41 -7.74 9.12
C GLN A 148 0.64 -7.02 7.79
N LEU A 149 1.62 -7.47 6.98
CA LEU A 149 1.79 -6.93 5.64
C LEU A 149 0.58 -7.21 4.75
N ILE A 150 0.03 -8.42 4.81
CA ILE A 150 -1.17 -8.80 4.04
C ILE A 150 -2.36 -7.93 4.47
N ASP A 151 -2.61 -7.82 5.78
CA ASP A 151 -3.71 -7.02 6.33
C ASP A 151 -3.56 -5.55 5.93
N PHE A 152 -2.32 -5.02 6.00
CA PHE A 152 -2.00 -3.65 5.58
C PHE A 152 -2.32 -3.39 4.10
N LEU A 153 -1.99 -4.35 3.23
CA LEU A 153 -2.29 -4.26 1.79
C LEU A 153 -3.79 -4.36 1.52
N MET A 154 -4.50 -5.23 2.23
CA MET A 154 -5.96 -5.36 2.13
C MET A 154 -6.67 -4.09 2.60
N ASP A 155 -6.24 -3.50 3.71
CA ASP A 155 -6.79 -2.23 4.21
C ASP A 155 -6.52 -1.05 3.27
N LYS A 156 -5.37 -1.05 2.58
CA LYS A 156 -5.10 -0.05 1.53
C LYS A 156 -6.06 -0.23 0.34
N ALA A 157 -6.31 -1.46 -0.09
CA ALA A 157 -7.22 -1.76 -1.18
C ALA A 157 -8.67 -1.37 -0.83
N ARG A 158 -9.14 -1.75 0.37
CA ARG A 158 -10.47 -1.41 0.88
C ARG A 158 -10.69 0.10 0.99
N ARG A 159 -9.70 0.84 1.50
CA ARG A 159 -9.77 2.32 1.58
C ARG A 159 -9.84 2.95 0.19
N LYS A 160 -9.09 2.42 -0.79
CA LYS A 160 -9.14 2.90 -2.17
C LYS A 160 -10.53 2.67 -2.78
N GLU A 161 -11.08 1.48 -2.63
CA GLU A 161 -12.43 1.14 -3.12
C GLU A 161 -13.51 2.04 -2.50
N MET A 162 -13.46 2.26 -1.19
CA MET A 162 -14.39 3.15 -0.51
C MET A 162 -14.28 4.60 -1.01
N ASN A 163 -13.06 5.09 -1.25
CA ASN A 163 -12.84 6.42 -1.78
C ASN A 163 -13.32 6.56 -3.24
N ASP A 164 -13.08 5.54 -4.07
CA ASP A 164 -13.55 5.49 -5.45
C ASP A 164 -15.09 5.45 -5.51
N SER A 165 -15.71 4.66 -4.62
CA SER A 165 -17.17 4.62 -4.46
C SER A 165 -17.74 5.96 -3.99
N ALA A 166 -17.11 6.62 -3.01
CA ALA A 166 -17.52 7.95 -2.56
C ALA A 166 -17.43 8.99 -3.69
N ALA A 167 -16.36 8.95 -4.48
CA ALA A 167 -16.20 9.82 -5.64
C ALA A 167 -17.24 9.53 -6.74
N GLU A 168 -17.66 8.28 -6.92
CA GLU A 168 -18.75 7.91 -7.81
C GLU A 168 -20.11 8.40 -7.30
N ILE A 169 -20.40 8.23 -6.01
CA ILE A 169 -21.64 8.73 -5.39
C ILE A 169 -21.75 10.25 -5.58
N GLU A 170 -20.67 11.00 -5.37
CA GLU A 170 -20.70 12.45 -5.52
C GLU A 170 -20.89 12.87 -6.99
N ARG A 171 -20.20 12.21 -7.94
CA ARG A 171 -20.44 12.44 -9.38
C ARG A 171 -21.89 12.17 -9.78
N ASN A 172 -22.48 11.09 -9.27
CA ASN A 172 -23.88 10.74 -9.53
C ASN A 172 -24.84 11.79 -8.95
N ARG A 173 -24.57 12.30 -7.75
CA ARG A 173 -25.36 13.39 -7.14
C ARG A 173 -25.33 14.65 -7.99
N ASP A 174 -24.17 15.04 -8.49
CA ASP A 174 -24.04 16.21 -9.36
C ASP A 174 -24.74 16.01 -10.70
N ALA A 175 -24.64 14.82 -11.31
CA ALA A 175 -25.38 14.50 -12.52
C ALA A 175 -26.91 14.58 -12.31
N ILE A 176 -27.41 14.07 -11.18
CA ILE A 176 -28.84 14.16 -10.81
C ILE A 176 -29.29 15.60 -10.64
N LYS A 177 -28.52 16.45 -9.95
CA LYS A 177 -28.84 17.88 -9.80
C LYS A 177 -28.98 18.55 -11.17
N ILE A 178 -28.03 18.29 -12.07
CA ILE A 178 -28.05 18.84 -13.43
C ILE A 178 -29.28 18.35 -14.21
N MET A 179 -29.60 17.05 -14.13
CA MET A 179 -30.80 16.50 -14.78
C MET A 179 -32.09 17.15 -14.25
N LEU A 180 -32.18 17.38 -12.93
CA LEU A 180 -33.31 18.10 -12.34
C LEU A 180 -33.40 19.55 -12.85
N ASP A 181 -32.28 20.23 -13.00
CA ASP A 181 -32.24 21.59 -13.54
C ASP A 181 -32.65 21.65 -15.02
N ILE A 182 -32.27 20.67 -15.84
CA ILE A 182 -32.76 20.53 -17.23
C ILE A 182 -34.28 20.37 -17.22
N THR A 183 -34.80 19.40 -16.46
CA THR A 183 -36.24 19.14 -16.34
C THR A 183 -37.00 20.39 -15.91
N ARG A 184 -36.50 21.09 -14.89
CA ARG A 184 -37.08 22.34 -14.41
C ARG A 184 -37.07 23.43 -15.48
N THR A 185 -35.98 23.55 -16.24
CA THR A 185 -35.83 24.56 -17.30
C THR A 185 -36.80 24.29 -18.45
N LEU A 186 -36.89 23.04 -18.91
CA LEU A 186 -37.85 22.64 -19.94
C LEU A 186 -39.28 22.90 -19.51
N GLY A 187 -39.64 22.52 -18.28
CA GLY A 187 -40.96 22.79 -17.71
C GLY A 187 -41.28 24.28 -17.61
N ARG A 188 -40.32 25.11 -17.19
CA ARG A 188 -40.49 26.58 -17.14
C ARG A 188 -40.67 27.21 -18.52
N GLN A 189 -40.08 26.62 -19.56
CA GLN A 189 -40.19 27.10 -20.93
C GLN A 189 -41.41 26.52 -21.67
N GLY A 190 -42.15 25.58 -21.06
CA GLY A 190 -43.24 24.87 -21.71
C GLY A 190 -42.78 23.93 -22.82
N LEU A 191 -41.52 23.49 -22.79
CA LEU A 191 -40.96 22.55 -23.76
C LEU A 191 -41.22 21.11 -23.32
N ALA A 192 -41.55 20.25 -24.28
CA ALA A 192 -41.71 18.81 -24.02
C ALA A 192 -40.39 18.20 -23.52
N ILE A 193 -40.47 17.41 -22.46
CA ILE A 193 -39.32 16.67 -21.90
C ILE A 193 -39.00 15.46 -22.79
N CYS A 194 -40.03 14.72 -23.21
CA CYS A 194 -39.93 13.52 -24.03
C CYS A 194 -40.12 13.82 -25.52
N GLY A 195 -39.61 12.91 -26.36
CA GLY A 195 -39.92 12.88 -27.79
C GLY A 195 -41.38 12.44 -28.05
N SER A 196 -41.86 12.64 -29.29
CA SER A 196 -43.25 12.34 -29.68
C SER A 196 -43.56 10.84 -29.85
N SER A 197 -42.55 9.97 -29.89
CA SER A 197 -42.69 8.50 -29.87
C SER A 197 -41.52 7.86 -29.15
N GLU A 198 -41.69 6.62 -28.65
CA GLU A 198 -40.63 5.87 -27.97
C GLU A 198 -39.43 5.57 -28.90
N GLU A 199 -39.64 5.55 -30.21
CA GLU A 199 -38.58 5.40 -31.23
C GLU A 199 -37.70 6.66 -31.40
N ASN A 200 -38.06 7.77 -30.74
CA ASN A 200 -37.42 9.09 -30.92
C ASN A 200 -36.87 9.68 -29.61
N GLU A 201 -36.53 8.87 -28.59
CA GLU A 201 -35.93 9.36 -27.34
C GLU A 201 -34.66 10.19 -27.56
N GLU A 202 -33.85 9.82 -28.56
CA GLU A 202 -32.63 10.55 -28.94
C GLU A 202 -32.93 11.97 -29.50
N ASN A 203 -34.15 12.21 -29.97
CA ASN A 203 -34.62 13.53 -30.42
C ASN A 203 -35.36 14.30 -29.31
N SER A 204 -35.43 13.78 -28.09
CA SER A 204 -36.04 14.51 -26.98
C SER A 204 -35.20 15.70 -26.55
N ASN A 205 -35.85 16.80 -26.13
CA ASN A 205 -35.13 17.98 -25.65
C ASN A 205 -34.26 17.64 -24.44
N PHE A 206 -34.75 16.79 -23.53
CA PHE A 206 -33.99 16.35 -22.37
C PHE A 206 -32.69 15.64 -22.77
N TYR A 207 -32.77 14.66 -23.67
CA TYR A 207 -31.61 13.92 -24.14
C TYR A 207 -30.59 14.82 -24.86
N GLN A 208 -31.06 15.76 -25.68
CA GLN A 208 -30.19 16.72 -26.37
C GLN A 208 -29.43 17.62 -25.38
N PHE A 209 -30.09 18.10 -24.32
CA PHE A 209 -29.41 18.82 -23.24
C PHE A 209 -28.40 17.95 -22.49
N VAL A 210 -28.74 16.70 -22.18
CA VAL A 210 -27.81 15.75 -21.53
C VAL A 210 -26.60 15.48 -22.44
N GLN A 211 -26.77 15.28 -23.74
CA GLN A 211 -25.69 15.13 -24.70
C GLN A 211 -24.81 16.38 -24.78
N LEU A 212 -25.41 17.57 -24.80
CA LEU A 212 -24.68 18.83 -24.81
C LEU A 212 -23.82 18.96 -23.55
N LEU A 213 -24.38 18.64 -22.39
CA LEU A 213 -23.70 18.75 -21.10
C LEU A 213 -22.66 17.65 -20.90
N SER A 214 -22.85 16.44 -21.43
CA SER A 214 -21.84 15.38 -21.32
C SER A 214 -20.53 15.71 -22.03
N ARG A 215 -20.58 16.49 -23.10
CA ARG A 215 -19.40 16.97 -23.82
C ARG A 215 -18.62 18.02 -23.02
N ASN A 216 -19.30 18.80 -22.18
CA ASN A 216 -18.77 20.02 -21.58
C ASN A 216 -18.59 19.94 -20.04
N VAL A 217 -19.36 19.11 -19.35
CA VAL A 217 -19.39 19.00 -17.89
C VAL A 217 -18.66 17.74 -17.43
N ARG A 218 -17.70 17.91 -16.53
CA ARG A 218 -16.88 16.80 -16.00
C ARG A 218 -17.70 15.72 -15.30
N SER A 219 -18.78 16.09 -14.61
CA SER A 219 -19.65 15.14 -13.88
C SER A 219 -20.35 14.12 -14.79
N PHE A 220 -20.42 14.38 -16.10
CA PHE A 220 -20.98 13.47 -17.11
C PHE A 220 -19.92 12.77 -17.97
N LYS A 221 -18.63 13.08 -17.80
CA LYS A 221 -17.54 12.40 -18.51
C LYS A 221 -17.19 11.11 -17.77
N ARG A 222 -17.34 9.98 -18.46
CA ARG A 222 -16.83 8.68 -18.00
C ARG A 222 -15.31 8.63 -18.05
#